data_AF-A0A436FEV3-F1
#
_entry.id   AF-A0A436FEV3-F1
#
_cell.length_a   1.000
_cell.length_b   1.000
_cell.length_c   1.000
_cell.angle_alpha   90.00
_cell.angle_beta   90.00
_cell.angle_gamma   90.00
#
_symmetry.space_group_name_H-M   'P 1'
#
loop_
_entity.id
_entity.type
_entity.pdbx_description
1 polymer ?
#
loop_
_entity_poly.entity_id
_entity_poly.type
_entity_poly.pdbx_seq_one_letter_code
_entity_poly.pdbx_strand_id
1 'polypeptide(L)' 'LLETFVFDFSEDLYGEVCQVSFFGFLRPEVKFDGLDALVAQMKRDEAEARALLAGVRPLSELDAAMAF' A
#
# COMPACT_ATOMS: atom_id res chain seq x y z
N LEU A 1 13.52 -4.50 4.77
CA LEU A 1 12.42 -4.20 5.71
C LEU A 1 11.20 -3.86 4.86
N LEU A 2 10.00 -4.27 5.26
CA LEU A 2 8.75 -3.91 4.58
C LEU A 2 7.98 -2.97 5.50
N GLU A 3 7.63 -1.80 4.98
CA GLU A 3 6.83 -0.79 5.69
C GLU A 3 5.53 -0.58 4.91
N THR A 4 4.40 -0.74 5.59
CA THR A 4 3.07 -0.62 4.98
C THR A 4 2.31 0.51 5.66
N PHE A 5 1.90 1.51 4.87
CA PHE A 5 0.97 2.54 5.33
C PHE A 5 -0.46 2.05 5.08
N VAL A 6 -1.20 1.79 6.15
CA VAL A 6 -2.59 1.30 6.07
C VAL A 6 -3.52 2.52 5.97
N PHE A 7 -4.31 2.57 4.89
CA PHE A 7 -5.24 3.68 4.65
C PHE A 7 -6.38 3.70 5.67
N ASP A 8 -6.76 4.91 6.09
CA ASP A 8 -7.94 5.16 6.93
C ASP A 8 -7.96 4.36 8.25
N PHE A 9 -6.80 3.93 8.72
CA PHE A 9 -6.61 3.11 9.93
C PHE A 9 -5.75 3.86 10.94
N SER A 10 -6.16 3.83 12.21
CA SER A 10 -5.49 4.56 13.29
C SER A 10 -5.36 3.77 14.59
N GLU A 11 -5.50 2.44 14.52
CA GLU A 11 -5.32 1.55 15.67
C GLU A 11 -3.93 0.89 15.65
N ASP A 12 -3.69 -0.05 16.55
CA ASP A 12 -2.43 -0.75 16.71
C ASP A 12 -2.49 -2.18 16.13
N LEU A 13 -1.40 -2.60 15.48
CA LEU A 13 -1.21 -3.94 14.92
C LEU A 13 0.02 -4.66 15.53
N TYR A 14 0.61 -4.13 16.60
CA TYR A 14 1.74 -4.79 17.27
C TYR A 14 1.36 -6.16 17.82
N GLY A 15 2.09 -7.19 17.39
CA GLY A 15 1.85 -8.58 17.78
C GLY A 15 0.91 -9.35 16.84
N GLU A 16 0.26 -8.67 15.90
CA GLU A 16 -0.63 -9.29 14.93
C GLU A 16 0.11 -9.86 13.73
N VAL A 17 -0.42 -10.95 13.17
CA VAL A 17 0.10 -11.55 11.93
C VAL A 17 -0.64 -10.95 10.75
N CYS A 18 0.08 -10.18 9.94
CA CYS A 18 -0.46 -9.53 8.74
C CYS A 18 -0.04 -10.28 7.47
N GLN A 19 -0.97 -10.41 6.53
CA GLN A 19 -0.68 -10.85 5.15
C GLN A 19 -0.52 -9.62 4.25
N VAL A 20 0.43 -9.68 3.30
CA VAL A 20 0.68 -8.60 2.35
C VAL A 20 0.76 -9.17 0.94
N SER A 21 -0.01 -8.56 0.03
CA SER A 21 -0.04 -8.87 -1.39
C SER A 21 0.38 -7.65 -2.21
N PHE A 22 1.17 -7.86 -3.26
CA PHE A 22 1.60 -6.80 -4.17
C PHE A 22 0.66 -6.73 -5.38
N PHE A 23 0.03 -5.57 -5.59
CA PHE A 23 -0.90 -5.35 -6.70
C PHE A 23 -0.31 -4.53 -7.85
N GLY A 24 0.72 -3.73 -7.58
CA GLY A 24 1.38 -2.92 -8.59
C GLY A 24 2.60 -2.20 -8.05
N PHE A 25 3.50 -1.86 -8.96
CA PHE A 25 4.68 -1.06 -8.67
C PHE A 25 4.39 0.41 -8.97
N LEU A 26 4.54 1.28 -7.97
CA LEU A 26 4.34 2.73 -8.14
C LEU A 26 5.65 3.44 -8.52
N ARG A 27 6.69 3.26 -7.70
CA ARG A 27 7.99 3.93 -7.90
C ARG A 27 9.15 3.24 -7.18
N PRO A 28 10.40 3.47 -7.60
CA PRO A 28 11.56 3.09 -6.81
C PRO A 28 11.69 3.95 -5.54
N GLU A 29 12.63 3.56 -4.67
CA GLU A 29 13.02 4.38 -3.51
C GLU A 29 13.63 5.71 -3.95
N VAL A 30 13.29 6.77 -3.22
CA VAL A 30 13.72 8.14 -3.51
C VAL A 30 14.18 8.79 -2.21
N LYS A 31 15.30 9.50 -2.25
CA LYS A 31 15.73 10.38 -1.17
C LYS A 31 15.04 11.73 -1.32
N PHE A 32 14.42 12.21 -0.25
CA PHE A 32 13.75 13.51 -0.23
C PHE A 32 14.62 14.55 0.47
N ASP A 33 14.58 15.77 -0.04
CA ASP A 33 15.21 16.93 0.59
C ASP A 33 14.22 17.54 1.60
N GLY A 34 14.13 16.91 2.77
CA GLY A 34 13.27 17.35 3.87
C GLY A 34 11.87 16.73 3.91
N LEU A 35 11.15 17.06 5.00
CA LEU A 35 9.88 16.44 5.36
C LEU A 35 8.75 16.82 4.40
N ASP A 36 8.68 18.08 3.97
CA ASP A 36 7.59 18.55 3.10
C ASP A 36 7.58 17.82 1.76
N ALA A 37 8.76 17.58 1.18
CA ALA A 37 8.92 16.82 -0.05
C ALA A 37 8.47 15.36 0.11
N LEU A 38 8.82 14.73 1.24
CA LEU A 38 8.37 13.38 1.59
C LEU A 38 6.85 13.32 1.73
N VAL A 39 6.24 14.19 2.53
CA VAL A 39 4.78 14.22 2.76
C VAL A 39 4.03 14.45 1.45
N ALA A 40 4.51 15.37 0.60
CA ALA A 40 3.91 15.62 -0.70
C ALA A 40 3.98 14.38 -1.61
N GLN A 41 5.08 13.62 -1.57
CA GLN A 41 5.18 12.37 -2.33
C GLN A 41 4.27 11.29 -1.75
N MET A 42 4.21 11.13 -0.43
CA MET A 42 3.34 10.14 0.21
C MET A 42 1.86 10.34 -0.17
N LYS A 43 1.39 11.60 -0.25
CA LYS A 43 0.01 11.90 -0.71
C LYS A 43 -0.23 11.51 -2.17
N ARG A 44 0.79 11.63 -3.04
CA ARG A 44 0.70 11.18 -4.43
C ARG A 44 0.67 9.65 -4.49
N ASP A 45 1.55 9.00 -3.74
CA ASP A 45 1.61 7.54 -3.65
C ASP A 45 0.28 6.96 -3.14
N GLU A 46 -0.34 7.60 -2.13
CA GLU A 46 -1.67 7.22 -1.63
C GLU A 46 -2.74 7.33 -2.71
N ALA A 47 -2.83 8.47 -3.40
CA ALA A 47 -3.84 8.67 -4.44
C ALA A 47 -3.70 7.67 -5.59
N GLU A 48 -2.47 7.39 -6.02
CA GLU A 48 -2.16 6.42 -7.06
C GLU A 48 -2.47 4.99 -6.61
N ALA A 49 -2.09 4.61 -5.39
CA ALA A 49 -2.41 3.31 -4.82
C ALA A 49 -3.92 3.08 -4.73
N ARG A 50 -4.69 4.07 -4.25
CA ARG A 50 -6.16 3.98 -4.20
C ARG A 50 -6.77 3.84 -5.59
N ALA A 51 -6.27 4.58 -6.58
CA ALA A 51 -6.72 4.47 -7.96
C ALA A 51 -6.40 3.09 -8.56
N LEU A 52 -5.21 2.55 -8.29
CA LEU A 52 -4.80 1.22 -8.72
C LEU A 52 -5.70 0.14 -8.11
N LEU A 53 -5.96 0.23 -6.79
CA LEU A 53 -6.76 -0.73 -6.05
C LEU A 53 -8.25 -0.71 -6.42
N ALA A 54 -8.79 0.43 -6.85
CA ALA A 54 -10.22 0.58 -7.17
C ALA A 54 -10.75 -0.38 -8.25
N GLY A 55 -9.87 -0.85 -9.15
CA GLY A 55 -10.22 -1.79 -10.22
C GLY A 55 -9.80 -3.24 -9.97
N VAL A 56 -9.16 -3.53 -8.83
CA VAL A 56 -8.61 -4.86 -8.58
C VAL A 56 -9.74 -5.79 -8.17
N ARG A 57 -9.80 -6.94 -8.83
CA ARG A 57 -10.70 -8.04 -8.52
C ARG A 57 -9.93 -9.36 -8.61
N PRO A 58 -10.30 -10.38 -7.84
CA PRO A 58 -9.78 -11.72 -8.03
C PRO A 58 -9.99 -12.20 -9.46
N LEU A 59 -9.03 -12.92 -10.03
CA LEU A 59 -9.18 -13.54 -11.36
C LEU A 59 -9.98 -14.85 -11.28
N SER A 60 -9.99 -15.49 -10.11
CA SER A 60 -10.73 -16.72 -9.82
C SER A 60 -11.08 -16.83 -8.32
N GLU A 61 -11.87 -17.84 -7.95
CA GLU A 61 -12.15 -18.18 -6.54
C GLU A 61 -10.88 -18.55 -5.77
N LEU A 62 -9.90 -19.16 -6.45
CA LEU A 62 -8.61 -19.49 -5.84
C LEU A 62 -7.82 -18.23 -5.51
N ASP A 63 -7.83 -17.24 -6.40
CA ASP A 63 -7.14 -15.95 -6.17
C ASP A 63 -7.78 -15.19 -5.02
N ALA A 64 -9.12 -15.27 -4.89
CA ALA A 64 -9.86 -14.69 -3.77
C ALA A 64 -9.52 -15.35 -2.42
N ALA A 65 -9.23 -16.65 -2.41
CA ALA A 65 -8.90 -17.39 -1.19
C ALA A 65 -7.43 -17.24 -0.77
N MET A 66 -6.55 -16.78 -1.67
CA MET A 66 -5.10 -16.77 -1.45
C MET A 66 -4.47 -15.38 -1.35
N ALA A 67 -4.99 -14.39 -2.06
CA ALA A 67 -4.28 -13.12 -2.28
C ALA A 67 -5.19 -11.87 -2.24
N PHE A 68 -6.41 -12.02 -1.70
CA PHE A 68 -7.42 -10.98 -1.62
C PHE A 68 -8.13 -10.96 -0.27
#